data_AF-M9M354-F1
#
_entry.id   AF-M9M354-F1
#
_cell.length_a   1.000
_cell.length_b   1.000
_cell.length_c   1.000
_cell.angle_alpha   90.00
_cell.angle_beta   90.00
_cell.angle_gamma   90.00
#
_symmetry.space_group_name_H-M   'P 1'
#
loop_
_entity.id
_entity.type
_entity.pdbx_description
1 polymer ?
#
loop_
_entity_poly.entity_id
_entity_poly.type
_entity_poly.pdbx_seq_one_letter_code
_entity_poly.pdbx_strand_id
1 'polypeptide(L)'
;MSRLQPLRHLYSSSISDITSSGDIWQQYLHFAASIYKYSFDNSLLIYAQRPDATMLAPLSLWNLLGRYVTKGEKSIAVCDFQQGTPALSRSQTLPVT
;
A
#
# COMPACT_ATOMS: atom_id res chain seq x y z
N MET A 1 19.86 7.81 -8.32
CA MET A 1 18.41 7.89 -8.58
C MET A 1 17.67 7.81 -7.26
N SER A 2 16.93 8.86 -6.89
CA SER A 2 16.22 8.94 -5.60
C SER A 2 15.06 7.94 -5.54
N ARG A 3 14.96 7.14 -4.47
CA ARG A 3 13.92 6.09 -4.28
C ARG A 3 12.47 6.58 -4.37
N LEU A 4 12.25 7.90 -4.32
CA LEU A 4 10.94 8.54 -4.45
C LEU A 4 10.45 8.66 -5.90
N GLN A 5 11.36 8.68 -6.88
CA GLN A 5 10.99 8.85 -8.29
C GLN A 5 10.13 7.68 -8.81
N PRO A 6 10.48 6.40 -8.55
CA PRO A 6 9.65 5.27 -8.96
C PRO A 6 8.28 5.27 -8.27
N LEU A 7 8.23 5.64 -6.99
CA LEU A 7 6.99 5.66 -6.23
C LEU A 7 6.02 6.74 -6.73
N ARG A 8 6.54 7.93 -7.07
CA ARG A 8 5.77 9.01 -7.70
C ARG A 8 5.20 8.57 -9.04
N HIS A 9 6.01 7.90 -9.86
CA HIS A 9 5.57 7.41 -11.16
C HIS A 9 4.45 6.38 -11.02
N LEU A 10 4.63 5.41 -10.11
CA LEU A 10 3.62 4.40 -9.78
C LEU A 10 2.32 5.06 -9.33
N TYR A 11 2.39 6.04 -8.43
CA TYR A 11 1.21 6.78 -7.99
C TYR A 11 0.49 7.48 -9.14
N SER A 12 1.20 8.23 -9.99
CA SER A 12 0.59 8.92 -11.13
C SER A 12 -0.05 7.98 -12.14
N SER A 13 0.59 6.84 -12.43
CA SER A 13 0.02 5.82 -13.32
C SER A 13 -1.26 5.25 -12.73
N SER A 14 -1.21 4.90 -11.45
CA SER A 14 -2.34 4.25 -10.75
C SER A 14 -3.58 5.15 -10.69
N ILE A 15 -3.40 6.48 -10.53
CA ILE A 15 -4.52 7.43 -10.63
C ILE A 15 -5.15 7.39 -12.02
N SER A 16 -4.33 7.43 -13.08
CA SER A 16 -4.84 7.36 -14.44
C SER A 16 -5.62 6.05 -14.65
N ASP A 17 -5.09 4.93 -14.15
CA ASP A 17 -5.69 3.62 -14.34
C ASP A 17 -7.05 3.48 -13.61
N ILE A 18 -7.13 3.88 -12.34
CA ILE A 18 -8.40 3.77 -11.58
C ILE A 18 -9.47 4.75 -12.06
N THR A 19 -9.06 5.87 -12.67
CA THR A 19 -9.99 6.88 -13.22
C THR A 19 -10.40 6.59 -14.65
N SER A 20 -9.76 5.63 -15.32
CA SER A 20 -10.04 5.30 -16.72
C SER A 20 -11.39 4.60 -16.94
N SER A 21 -11.93 3.92 -15.92
CA SER A 21 -13.25 3.26 -16.03
C SER A 21 -13.97 3.17 -14.69
N GLY A 22 -15.30 3.17 -14.73
CA GLY A 22 -16.14 2.99 -13.54
C GLY A 22 -15.97 1.64 -12.87
N ASP A 23 -15.72 0.58 -13.63
CA ASP A 23 -15.56 -0.78 -13.11
C ASP A 23 -14.25 -0.94 -12.32
N ILE A 24 -13.15 -0.35 -12.82
CA ILE A 24 -11.86 -0.35 -12.10
C ILE A 24 -11.98 0.53 -10.85
N TRP A 25 -12.67 1.66 -10.95
CA TRP A 25 -12.96 2.50 -9.79
C TRP A 25 -13.73 1.75 -8.71
N GLN A 26 -14.77 1.00 -9.08
CA GLN A 26 -15.55 0.19 -8.14
C GLN A 26 -14.70 -0.91 -7.48
N GLN A 27 -13.84 -1.59 -8.24
CA GLN A 27 -12.91 -2.58 -7.70
C GLN A 27 -11.94 -1.96 -6.70
N TYR A 28 -11.38 -0.80 -7.03
CA TYR A 28 -10.53 -0.04 -6.12
C TYR A 28 -11.28 0.36 -4.84
N LEU A 29 -12.54 0.80 -4.94
CA LEU A 29 -13.35 1.15 -3.76
C LEU A 29 -13.63 -0.07 -2.87
N HIS A 30 -13.87 -1.25 -3.45
CA HIS A 30 -14.00 -2.49 -2.68
C HIS A 30 -12.73 -2.81 -1.91
N PHE A 31 -11.56 -2.67 -2.56
CA PHE A 31 -10.28 -2.83 -1.91
C PHE A 31 -10.05 -1.78 -0.80
N ALA A 32 -10.29 -0.51 -1.10
CA ALA A 32 -10.11 0.58 -0.15
C ALA A 32 -11.00 0.43 1.10
N ALA A 33 -12.20 -0.16 0.95
CA ALA A 33 -13.07 -0.49 2.08
C ALA A 33 -12.44 -1.54 3.04
N SER A 34 -11.65 -2.49 2.52
CA SER A 34 -10.95 -3.48 3.35
C SER A 34 -9.78 -2.88 4.13
N ILE A 35 -9.10 -1.89 3.56
CA ILE A 35 -7.91 -1.22 4.14
C ILE A 35 -8.27 0.18 4.68
N TYR A 36 -9.44 0.30 5.32
CA TYR A 36 -10.04 1.57 5.76
C TYR A 36 -9.19 2.40 6.75
N LYS A 37 -8.16 1.81 7.37
CA LYS A 37 -7.26 2.50 8.33
C LYS A 37 -6.21 3.37 7.66
N TYR A 38 -6.00 3.23 6.36
CA TYR A 38 -4.98 3.96 5.61
C TYR A 38 -5.60 5.16 4.87
N SER A 39 -4.82 6.21 4.68
CA SER A 39 -5.24 7.34 3.84
C SER A 39 -5.41 6.91 2.38
N PHE A 40 -6.17 7.68 1.61
CA PHE A 40 -6.39 7.42 0.17
C PHE A 40 -5.09 7.22 -0.60
N ASP A 41 -4.07 8.05 -0.34
CA ASP A 41 -2.79 7.95 -1.04
C ASP A 41 -2.09 6.62 -0.75
N ASN A 42 -2.15 6.19 0.50
CA ASN A 42 -1.54 4.95 0.93
C ASN A 42 -2.34 3.74 0.45
N SER A 43 -3.67 3.76 0.53
CA SER A 43 -4.51 2.70 -0.02
C SER A 43 -4.28 2.53 -1.53
N LEU A 44 -4.11 3.62 -2.28
CA LEU A 44 -3.79 3.57 -3.70
C LEU A 44 -2.40 2.98 -3.96
N LEU A 45 -1.39 3.40 -3.22
CA LEU A 45 -0.03 2.84 -3.33
C LEU A 45 0.02 1.36 -2.99
N ILE A 46 -0.76 0.93 -1.99
CA ILE A 46 -0.89 -0.48 -1.63
C ILE A 46 -1.58 -1.23 -2.77
N TYR A 47 -2.72 -0.73 -3.26
CA TYR A 47 -3.49 -1.35 -4.34
C TYR A 47 -2.63 -1.59 -5.58
N ALA A 48 -1.86 -0.58 -5.98
CA ALA A 48 -0.97 -0.64 -7.13
C ALA A 48 0.20 -1.63 -6.98
N GLN A 49 0.64 -1.90 -5.75
CA GLN A 49 1.70 -2.88 -5.47
C GLN A 49 1.15 -4.29 -5.26
N ARG A 50 -0.03 -4.42 -4.64
CA ARG A 50 -0.67 -5.70 -4.30
C ARG A 50 -2.18 -5.51 -4.08
N PRO A 51 -3.00 -5.72 -5.12
CA PRO A 51 -4.45 -5.54 -5.03
C PRO A 51 -5.13 -6.61 -4.15
N ASP A 52 -4.48 -7.76 -3.94
CA ASP A 52 -5.02 -8.87 -3.13
C ASP A 52 -4.71 -8.73 -1.63
N ALA A 53 -4.08 -7.63 -1.20
CA ALA A 53 -3.71 -7.43 0.20
C ALA A 53 -4.97 -7.28 1.08
N THR A 54 -5.14 -8.16 2.07
CA THR A 54 -6.29 -8.10 2.99
C THR A 54 -5.95 -7.40 4.31
N MET A 55 -4.74 -7.60 4.84
CA MET A 55 -4.31 -6.95 6.08
C MET A 55 -2.83 -6.60 6.04
N LEU A 56 -2.52 -5.39 6.50
CA LEU A 56 -1.17 -4.85 6.53
C LEU A 56 -0.77 -4.49 7.94
N ALA A 57 0.37 -5.01 8.36
CA ALA A 57 0.98 -4.66 9.62
C ALA A 57 2.51 -4.70 9.53
N PRO A 58 3.21 -4.00 10.44
CA PRO A 58 4.64 -4.17 10.62
C PRO A 58 4.99 -5.61 11.03
N LEU A 59 6.16 -6.09 10.61
CA LEU A 59 6.65 -7.44 10.96
C LEU A 59 6.62 -7.73 12.47
N SER A 60 6.96 -6.75 13.30
CA SER A 60 6.93 -6.88 14.76
C SER A 60 5.53 -7.17 15.31
N LEU A 61 4.49 -6.57 14.71
CA LEU A 61 3.11 -6.81 15.10
C LEU A 61 2.65 -8.20 14.69
N TRP A 62 3.05 -8.67 13.50
CA TRP A 62 2.76 -10.05 13.08
C TRP A 62 3.38 -11.08 14.02
N ASN A 63 4.65 -10.91 14.36
CA ASN A 63 5.35 -11.80 15.30
C ASN A 63 4.67 -11.81 16.68
N LEU A 64 4.22 -10.66 17.17
CA LEU A 64 3.47 -10.56 18.43
C LEU A 64 2.13 -11.32 18.38
N LEU A 65 1.47 -11.30 17.23
CA LEU A 65 0.22 -12.03 16.98
C LEU A 65 0.44 -13.52 16.67
N GLY A 66 1.67 -14.02 16.79
CA GLY A 66 2.03 -15.42 16.48
C GLY A 66 1.91 -15.76 14.99
N ARG A 67 1.91 -14.75 14.12
CA ARG A 67 1.87 -14.92 12.66
C ARG A 67 3.23 -14.59 12.07
N TYR A 68 3.68 -15.42 11.15
CA TYR A 68 4.98 -15.25 10.51
C TYR A 68 4.79 -14.97 9.02
N VAL A 69 5.59 -14.05 8.50
CA VAL A 69 5.58 -13.72 7.07
C VAL A 69 6.35 -14.79 6.31
N THR A 70 5.77 -15.27 5.20
CA THR A 70 6.39 -16.27 4.34
C THR A 70 7.73 -15.76 3.79
N LYS A 71 8.73 -16.65 3.74
CA LYS A 71 10.05 -16.31 3.21
C LYS A 71 9.93 -15.93 1.73
N GLY A 72 10.42 -14.73 1.38
CA GLY A 72 10.40 -14.22 0.01
C GLY A 72 9.30 -13.19 -0.29
N GLU A 73 8.42 -12.92 0.68
CA GLU A 73 7.40 -11.88 0.54
C GLU A 73 8.00 -10.48 0.42
N LYS A 74 7.41 -9.67 -0.47
CA LYS A 74 7.86 -8.31 -0.74
C LYS A 74 7.15 -7.33 0.20
N SER A 75 7.94 -6.45 0.82
CA SER A 75 7.42 -5.32 1.61
C SER A 75 6.69 -4.32 0.72
N ILE A 76 5.58 -3.77 1.21
CA ILE A 76 4.85 -2.71 0.52
C ILE A 76 5.37 -1.35 0.98
N ALA A 77 5.72 -0.50 0.01
CA ALA A 77 6.14 0.86 0.28
C ALA A 77 4.92 1.75 0.51
N VAL A 78 4.90 2.42 1.67
CA VAL A 78 3.84 3.35 2.08
C VAL A 78 4.49 4.70 2.41
N CYS A 79 3.78 5.80 2.16
CA CYS A 79 4.26 7.13 2.49
C CYS A 79 3.75 7.57 3.86
N ASP A 80 4.64 8.13 4.66
CA ASP A 80 4.23 8.86 5.85
C ASP A 80 4.01 10.33 5.48
N PHE A 81 2.77 10.80 5.65
CA PHE A 81 2.35 12.17 5.39
C PHE A 81 2.25 13.01 6.66
N GLN A 82 2.57 12.45 7.85
CA GLN A 82 2.41 13.12 9.15
C GLN A 82 3.24 14.40 9.31
N GLN A 83 4.24 14.66 8.45
CA GLN A 83 5.16 15.80 8.58
C GLN A 83 5.20 16.75 7.37
N GLY A 84 4.13 16.81 6.55
CA GLY A 84 4.02 17.75 5.43
C GLY A 84 5.00 17.53 4.26
N THR A 85 5.99 16.65 4.44
CA THR A 85 6.95 16.21 3.42
C THR A 85 6.76 14.70 3.20
N PRO A 86 6.52 14.23 1.97
CA PRO A 86 6.34 12.80 1.72
C PRO A 86 7.65 12.05 1.97
N ALA A 87 7.70 11.28 3.05
CA ALA A 87 8.81 10.39 3.38
C ALA A 87 8.35 8.94 3.24
N LEU A 88 9.25 8.07 2.78
CA LEU A 88 8.98 6.63 2.82
C LEU A 88 8.86 6.18 4.27
N SER A 89 7.77 5.48 4.59
CA SER A 89 7.61 4.88 5.90
C SER A 89 8.77 3.92 6.18
N ARG A 90 9.41 4.07 7.34
CA ARG A 90 10.50 3.18 7.78
C ARG A 90 9.98 1.81 8.23
N SER A 91 8.70 1.71 8.57
CA SER A 91 8.04 0.46 8.92
C SER A 91 7.57 -0.23 7.65
N GLN A 92 8.29 -1.28 7.24
CA GLN A 92 7.87 -2.16 6.16
C GLN A 92 6.54 -2.83 6.58
N THR A 93 5.46 -2.47 5.88
CA THR A 93 4.17 -3.14 6.08
C THR A 93 4.15 -4.39 5.22
N LEU A 94 3.87 -5.52 5.86
CA LEU A 94 3.84 -6.82 5.22
C LEU A 94 2.38 -7.29 5.14
N PRO A 95 1.92 -7.68 3.94
CA PRO A 95 0.63 -8.30 3.78
C PRO A 95 0.69 -9.73 4.34
N VAL A 96 -0.32 -10.12 5.12
CA VAL A 96 -0.62 -11.54 5.31
C VAL A 96 -1.66 -11.89 4.25
N THR A 97 -1.35 -12.91 3.46
CA THR A 97 -2.29 -13.51 2.49
C THR A 97 -3.06 -14.61 3.21
#